data_AF-A0A660T1Y2-F1
#
_entry.id   AF-A0A660T1Y2-F1
#
_cell.length_a   1.000
_cell.length_b   1.000
_cell.length_c   1.000
_cell.angle_alpha   90.00
_cell.angle_beta   90.00
_cell.angle_gamma   90.00
#
_symmetry.space_group_name_H-M   'P 1'
#
loop_
_entity.id
_entity.type
_entity.pdbx_description
1 polymer ?
#
loop_
_entity_poly.entity_id
_entity_poly.type
_entity_poly.pdbx_seq_one_letter_code
_entity_poly.pdbx_strand_id
1 'polypeptide(L)'
;PGNAIKQIDRKILDAMIPGWASATASATVEYYVYDTRMPTQFMVYPPQPSSGFGYVQMKYAAAPAEIAIGAVILIPDIYRDVLMDYMLFRAYSMDSDVPASANKAVAYYQAFQAALGVRTEVEEKEAPDVN
;
A
#
# COMPACT_ATOMS: atom_id res chain seq x y z
N PRO A 1 -13.96 -19.03 9.81
CA PRO A 1 -14.57 -17.70 9.53
C PRO A 1 -14.97 -17.00 10.84
N GLY A 2 -14.31 -15.88 11.16
CA GLY A 2 -14.57 -15.09 12.36
C GLY A 2 -15.37 -13.81 12.07
N ASN A 3 -15.67 -13.04 13.12
CA ASN A 3 -16.33 -11.74 12.99
C ASN A 3 -15.44 -10.74 12.22
N ALA A 4 -16.07 -9.78 11.56
CA ALA A 4 -15.35 -8.68 10.92
C ALA A 4 -14.63 -7.84 11.98
N ILE A 5 -13.35 -7.56 11.74
CA ILE A 5 -12.49 -6.76 12.62
C ILE A 5 -12.74 -5.28 12.33
N LYS A 6 -13.05 -4.49 13.36
CA LYS A 6 -13.45 -3.08 13.21
C LYS A 6 -12.31 -2.13 13.55
N GLN A 7 -12.20 -1.02 12.81
CA GLN A 7 -11.28 0.06 13.18
C GLN A 7 -11.79 0.78 14.42
N ILE A 8 -10.88 1.14 15.32
CA ILE A 8 -11.19 2.02 16.45
C ILE A 8 -10.07 3.04 16.65
N ASP A 9 -10.44 4.26 17.03
CA ASP A 9 -9.47 5.25 17.44
C ASP A 9 -8.77 4.84 18.74
N ARG A 10 -7.45 5.00 18.78
CA ARG A 10 -6.65 4.68 19.96
C ARG A 10 -7.17 5.35 21.23
N LYS A 11 -7.56 6.62 21.14
CA LYS A 11 -8.06 7.39 22.29
C LYS A 11 -9.35 6.81 22.86
N ILE A 12 -10.24 6.31 21.99
CA ILE A 12 -11.49 5.68 22.41
C ILE A 12 -11.19 4.34 23.08
N LEU A 13 -10.27 3.55 22.49
CA LEU A 13 -9.86 2.27 23.05
C LEU A 13 -9.17 2.42 24.42
N ASP A 14 -8.26 3.40 24.54
CA ASP A 14 -7.58 3.72 25.81
C ASP A 14 -8.57 4.16 26.90
N ALA A 15 -9.64 4.88 26.53
CA ALA A 15 -10.68 5.31 27.46
C ALA A 15 -11.64 4.18 27.86
N MET A 16 -12.02 3.32 26.91
CA MET A 16 -12.95 2.20 27.15
C MET A 16 -12.28 1.05 27.91
N ILE A 17 -11.01 0.77 27.58
CA ILE A 17 -10.25 -0.37 28.11
C ILE A 17 -8.83 0.11 28.46
N PRO A 18 -8.63 0.76 29.63
CA PRO A 18 -7.31 1.10 30.11
C PRO A 18 -6.42 -0.15 30.23
N GLY A 19 -5.27 -0.16 29.55
CA GLY A 19 -4.36 -1.32 29.55
C GLY A 19 -4.71 -2.42 28.54
N TRP A 20 -5.54 -2.12 27.53
CA TRP A 20 -5.89 -3.07 26.46
C TRP A 20 -4.69 -3.76 25.79
N ALA A 21 -3.54 -3.08 25.70
CA ALA A 21 -2.32 -3.63 25.12
C ALA A 21 -1.72 -4.79 25.94
N SER A 22 -2.04 -4.88 27.23
CA SER A 22 -1.63 -5.95 28.15
C SER A 22 -2.80 -6.82 28.61
N ALA A 23 -3.94 -6.75 27.93
CA ALA A 23 -5.10 -7.58 28.25
C ALA A 23 -4.79 -9.07 27.99
N THR A 24 -5.67 -9.95 28.49
CA THR A 24 -5.59 -11.38 28.20
C THR A 24 -5.57 -11.61 26.70
N ALA A 25 -4.56 -12.33 26.22
CA ALA A 25 -4.38 -12.56 24.80
C ALA A 25 -5.46 -13.47 24.20
N SER A 26 -5.84 -13.22 22.94
CA SER A 26 -6.83 -13.98 22.20
C SER A 26 -6.43 -14.12 20.73
N ALA A 27 -6.65 -15.30 20.15
CA ALA A 27 -6.43 -15.51 18.71
C ALA A 27 -7.49 -14.78 17.85
N THR A 28 -8.65 -14.47 18.43
CA THR A 28 -9.72 -13.72 17.75
C THR A 28 -9.56 -12.23 18.04
N VAL A 29 -9.26 -11.45 17.01
CA VAL A 29 -9.21 -9.98 17.07
C VAL A 29 -10.62 -9.41 16.93
N GLU A 30 -10.93 -8.38 17.72
CA GLU A 30 -12.20 -7.64 17.65
C GLU A 30 -12.00 -6.27 17.02
N TYR A 31 -10.97 -5.57 17.47
CA TYR A 31 -10.65 -4.21 17.02
C TYR A 31 -9.21 -4.09 16.55
N TYR A 32 -8.99 -3.20 15.58
CA TYR A 32 -7.66 -2.76 15.19
C TYR A 32 -7.54 -1.25 15.30
N VAL A 33 -6.33 -0.81 15.62
CA VAL A 33 -5.93 0.60 15.66
C VAL A 33 -4.89 0.80 14.57
N TYR A 34 -5.17 1.76 13.69
CA TYR A 34 -4.26 2.21 12.66
C TYR A 34 -3.93 3.69 12.88
N ASP A 35 -2.65 4.00 13.09
CA ASP A 35 -2.17 5.38 13.20
C ASP A 35 -1.42 5.74 11.91
N THR A 36 -1.90 6.77 11.21
CA THR A 36 -1.30 7.25 9.96
C THR A 36 0.13 7.75 10.15
N ARG A 37 0.53 8.08 11.38
CA ARG A 37 1.90 8.49 11.73
C ARG A 37 2.85 7.31 11.88
N MET A 38 2.32 6.09 12.07
CA MET A 38 3.08 4.85 12.20
C MET A 38 2.58 3.80 11.21
N PRO A 39 2.73 4.03 9.89
CA PRO A 39 2.11 3.18 8.87
C PRO A 39 2.67 1.74 8.85
N THR A 40 3.81 1.49 9.48
CA THR A 40 4.45 0.17 9.55
C THR A 40 3.94 -0.69 10.71
N GLN A 41 3.09 -0.14 11.57
CA GLN A 41 2.58 -0.84 12.75
C GLN A 41 1.05 -0.77 12.76
N PHE A 42 0.43 -1.92 12.96
CA PHE A 42 -0.99 -2.00 13.29
C PHE A 42 -1.10 -2.65 14.67
N MET A 43 -1.97 -2.11 15.50
CA MET A 43 -2.20 -2.66 16.84
C MET A 43 -3.57 -3.33 16.86
N VAL A 44 -3.72 -4.41 17.62
CA VAL A 44 -4.96 -5.20 17.68
C VAL A 44 -5.39 -5.41 19.12
N TYR A 45 -6.71 -5.50 19.32
CA TYR A 45 -7.31 -5.88 20.58
C TYR A 45 -8.29 -7.05 20.39
N PRO A 46 -8.25 -8.07 21.25
CA PRO A 46 -7.22 -8.34 22.27
C PRO A 46 -5.82 -8.60 21.66
N PRO A 47 -4.73 -8.49 22.44
CA PRO A 47 -3.39 -8.79 21.94
C PRO A 47 -3.32 -10.27 21.50
N GLN A 48 -2.50 -10.56 20.49
CA GLN A 48 -2.36 -11.93 20.00
C GLN A 48 -1.58 -12.81 20.99
N PRO A 49 -1.93 -14.10 21.13
CA PRO A 49 -1.20 -15.03 22.00
C PRO A 49 0.20 -15.29 21.45
N SER A 50 1.15 -15.68 22.30
CA SER A 50 2.53 -15.99 21.88
C SER A 50 2.67 -17.22 20.98
N SER A 51 1.62 -18.05 20.89
CA SER A 51 1.52 -19.22 20.03
C SER A 51 0.07 -19.41 19.57
N GLY A 52 -0.14 -19.94 18.36
CA GLY A 52 -1.50 -20.13 17.83
C GLY A 52 -2.16 -18.82 17.40
N PHE A 53 -1.39 -17.94 16.77
CA PHE A 53 -1.85 -16.66 16.24
C PHE A 53 -3.07 -16.82 15.33
N GLY A 54 -3.99 -15.86 15.39
CA GLY A 54 -4.98 -15.66 14.35
C GLY A 54 -4.36 -15.07 13.09
N TYR A 55 -5.17 -14.96 12.04
CA TYR A 55 -4.78 -14.32 10.79
C TYR A 55 -5.73 -13.18 10.49
N VAL A 56 -5.17 -12.05 10.06
CA VAL A 56 -5.92 -10.92 9.51
C VAL A 56 -5.57 -10.77 8.05
N GLN A 57 -6.57 -10.46 7.23
CA GLN A 57 -6.35 -10.13 5.82
C GLN A 57 -6.30 -8.61 5.70
N MET A 58 -5.15 -8.09 5.27
CA MET A 58 -4.93 -6.65 5.07
C MET A 58 -4.53 -6.40 3.62
N LYS A 59 -5.06 -5.33 3.03
CA LYS A 59 -4.51 -4.75 1.80
C LYS A 59 -3.50 -3.67 2.21
N TYR A 60 -2.28 -3.74 1.70
CA TYR A 60 -1.23 -2.76 1.98
C TYR A 60 -0.41 -2.49 0.72
N ALA A 61 0.20 -1.31 0.64
CA ALA A 61 1.18 -1.00 -0.39
C ALA A 61 2.55 -1.55 0.03
N ALA A 62 3.08 -2.50 -0.73
CA ALA A 62 4.42 -3.05 -0.52
C ALA A 62 5.43 -2.35 -1.46
N ALA A 63 6.62 -2.04 -0.94
CA ALA A 63 7.73 -1.71 -1.81
C ALA A 63 8.19 -2.99 -2.53
N PRO A 64 8.29 -2.99 -3.88
CA PRO A 64 8.78 -4.15 -4.59
C PRO A 64 10.26 -4.39 -4.25
N ALA A 65 10.64 -5.66 -4.15
CA ALA A 65 12.05 -6.03 -3.99
C ALA A 65 12.85 -5.70 -5.25
N GLU A 66 14.17 -5.56 -5.10
CA GLU A 66 15.08 -5.39 -6.22
C GLU A 66 14.96 -6.58 -7.19
N ILE A 67 14.86 -6.28 -8.49
CA ILE A 67 14.71 -7.30 -9.53
C ILE A 67 16.07 -7.64 -10.13
N ALA A 68 16.35 -8.94 -10.29
CA ALA A 68 17.49 -9.40 -11.07
C ALA A 68 17.16 -9.41 -12.57
N ILE A 69 18.19 -9.36 -13.41
CA ILE A 69 18.01 -9.51 -14.86
C ILE A 69 17.35 -10.85 -15.17
N GLY A 70 16.26 -10.83 -15.94
CA GLY A 70 15.47 -12.02 -16.30
C GLY A 70 14.44 -12.46 -15.25
N ALA A 71 14.34 -11.76 -14.11
CA ALA A 71 13.31 -12.01 -13.12
C ALA A 71 11.92 -11.52 -13.56
N VAL A 72 10.89 -12.09 -12.96
CA VAL A 72 9.50 -11.63 -13.14
C VAL A 72 9.32 -10.29 -12.43
N ILE A 73 8.66 -9.35 -13.12
CA ILE A 73 8.27 -8.06 -12.55
C ILE A 73 7.12 -8.30 -11.56
N LEU A 74 7.33 -7.98 -10.28
CA LEU A 74 6.35 -8.18 -9.21
C LEU A 74 5.21 -7.16 -9.21
N ILE A 75 5.34 -6.10 -10.02
CA ILE A 75 4.30 -5.10 -10.20
C ILE A 75 3.20 -5.72 -11.09
N PRO A 76 1.92 -5.61 -10.70
CA PRO A 76 0.83 -6.21 -11.46
C PRO A 76 0.78 -5.73 -12.91
N ASP A 77 0.44 -6.63 -13.84
CA ASP A 77 0.38 -6.37 -15.28
C ASP A 77 -0.53 -5.19 -15.65
N ILE A 78 -1.49 -4.84 -14.78
CA ILE A 78 -2.29 -3.64 -14.96
C ILE A 78 -1.40 -2.41 -15.14
N TYR A 79 -0.28 -2.28 -14.42
CA TYR A 79 0.66 -1.15 -14.53
C TYR A 79 1.72 -1.32 -15.62
N ARG A 80 1.60 -2.32 -16.50
CA ARG A 80 2.57 -2.55 -17.58
C ARG A 80 2.84 -1.30 -18.42
N ASP A 81 1.79 -0.61 -18.87
CA ASP A 81 1.94 0.56 -19.73
C ASP A 81 2.59 1.73 -18.97
N VAL A 82 2.20 1.92 -17.70
CA VAL A 82 2.79 2.91 -16.80
C VAL A 82 4.30 2.68 -16.64
N LEU A 83 4.71 1.43 -16.44
CA LEU A 83 6.13 1.07 -16.33
C LEU A 83 6.88 1.31 -17.64
N MET A 84 6.26 0.97 -18.78
CA MET A 84 6.87 1.18 -20.09
C MET A 84 7.10 2.66 -20.37
N ASP A 85 6.10 3.51 -20.11
CA ASP A 85 6.22 4.97 -20.31
C ASP A 85 7.32 5.57 -19.44
N TYR A 86 7.46 5.12 -18.18
CA TYR A 86 8.55 5.57 -17.32
C TYR A 86 9.92 5.12 -17.83
N MET A 87 10.05 3.87 -18.30
CA MET A 87 11.30 3.37 -18.88
C MET A 87 11.70 4.14 -20.13
N LEU A 88 10.74 4.44 -21.02
CA LEU A 88 10.98 5.23 -22.23
C LEU A 88 11.37 6.66 -21.90
N PHE A 89 10.70 7.29 -20.92
CA PHE A 89 11.12 8.59 -20.40
C PHE A 89 12.57 8.58 -19.94
N ARG A 90 12.99 7.59 -19.14
CA ARG A 90 14.37 7.49 -18.64
C ARG A 90 15.36 7.27 -19.78
N ALA A 91 15.03 6.43 -20.76
CA ALA A 91 15.87 6.16 -21.93
C ALA A 91 16.09 7.44 -22.77
N TYR A 92 15.01 8.13 -23.15
CA TYR A 92 15.09 9.35 -23.94
C TYR A 92 15.69 10.55 -23.19
N SER A 93 15.64 10.54 -21.86
CA SER A 93 16.27 11.58 -21.04
C SER A 93 17.79 11.44 -20.98
N MET A 94 18.33 10.24 -21.22
CA MET A 94 19.77 9.98 -21.26
C MET A 94 20.33 10.10 -22.69
N ASP A 95 19.48 9.96 -23.71
CA ASP A 95 19.87 10.06 -25.12
C ASP A 95 19.90 11.54 -25.58
N SER A 96 21.06 12.19 -25.40
CA SER A 96 21.29 13.58 -25.79
C SER A 96 21.57 13.79 -27.28
N ASP A 97 21.89 12.71 -28.01
CA ASP A 97 22.47 12.80 -29.35
C ASP A 97 21.42 12.73 -30.45
N VAL A 98 20.20 12.33 -30.11
CA VAL A 98 19.07 12.24 -31.06
C VAL A 98 18.21 13.52 -30.98
N PRO A 99 18.11 14.29 -32.08
CA PRO A 99 17.19 15.43 -32.16
C PRO A 99 15.75 14.99 -31.84
N ALA A 100 15.06 15.79 -31.02
CA ALA A 100 13.70 15.53 -30.51
C ALA A 100 13.55 14.45 -29.41
N SER A 101 14.62 13.81 -28.93
CA SER A 101 14.55 12.91 -27.75
C SER A 101 14.05 13.61 -26.49
N ALA A 102 14.44 14.87 -26.28
CA ALA A 102 13.93 15.68 -25.17
C ALA A 102 12.40 15.87 -25.20
N ASN A 103 11.82 16.13 -26.37
CA ASN A 103 10.37 16.28 -26.53
C ASN A 103 9.64 14.95 -26.29
N LYS A 104 10.21 13.83 -26.75
CA LYS A 104 9.68 12.49 -26.48
C LYS A 104 9.73 12.15 -25.00
N ALA A 105 10.84 12.46 -24.32
CA ALA A 105 10.98 12.25 -22.88
C ALA A 105 9.85 12.97 -22.10
N VAL A 106 9.60 14.24 -22.40
CA VAL A 106 8.52 15.00 -21.78
C VAL A 106 7.14 14.37 -22.05
N ALA A 107 6.88 13.94 -23.29
CA ALA A 107 5.61 13.30 -23.64
C ALA A 107 5.37 11.99 -22.88
N TYR A 108 6.38 11.11 -22.79
CA TYR A 108 6.27 9.86 -22.03
C TYR A 108 6.13 10.11 -20.52
N TYR A 109 6.78 11.14 -19.98
CA TYR A 109 6.61 11.51 -18.58
C TYR A 109 5.19 12.03 -18.29
N GLN A 110 4.60 12.82 -19.19
CA GLN A 110 3.21 13.26 -19.08
C GLN A 110 2.23 12.08 -19.19
N ALA A 111 2.47 11.14 -20.10
CA ALA A 111 1.65 9.92 -20.23
C ALA A 111 1.71 9.07 -18.95
N PHE A 112 2.90 8.88 -18.38
CA PHE A 112 3.11 8.22 -17.09
C PHE A 112 2.32 8.88 -15.96
N GLN A 113 2.40 10.21 -15.83
CA GLN A 113 1.67 10.96 -14.80
C GLN A 113 0.15 10.85 -14.99
N ALA A 114 -0.35 10.95 -16.23
CA ALA A 114 -1.76 10.82 -16.52
C ALA A 114 -2.28 9.40 -16.20
N ALA A 115 -1.54 8.37 -16.59
CA ALA A 115 -1.90 6.97 -16.35
C ALA A 115 -1.86 6.60 -14.85
N LEU A 116 -0.96 7.20 -14.07
CA LEU A 116 -0.96 7.09 -12.61
C LEU A 116 -2.13 7.86 -11.97
N GLY A 117 -2.34 9.12 -12.36
CA GLY A 117 -3.37 9.98 -11.77
C GLY A 117 -4.78 9.41 -11.93
N VAL A 118 -5.11 8.90 -13.11
CA VAL A 118 -6.39 8.24 -13.38
C VAL A 118 -6.60 7.01 -12.49
N ARG A 119 -5.53 6.35 -12.04
CA ARG A 119 -5.64 5.15 -11.19
C ARG A 119 -5.70 5.45 -9.72
N THR A 120 -4.95 6.44 -9.24
CA THR A 120 -5.09 6.93 -7.87
C THR A 120 -6.53 7.36 -7.59
N GLU A 121 -7.19 8.03 -8.55
CA GLU A 121 -8.61 8.40 -8.43
C GLU A 121 -9.57 7.20 -8.43
N VAL A 122 -9.22 6.08 -9.08
CA VAL A 122 -10.02 4.85 -9.06
C VAL A 122 -9.82 4.09 -7.75
N GLU A 123 -8.58 4.00 -7.27
CA GLU A 123 -8.23 3.36 -6.01
C GLU A 123 -8.79 4.12 -4.80
N GLU A 124 -8.80 5.44 -4.83
CA GLU A 124 -9.43 6.28 -3.80
C GLU A 124 -10.96 6.06 -3.73
N LYS A 125 -11.61 5.83 -4.88
CA LYS A 125 -13.04 5.48 -4.94
C LYS A 125 -13.35 4.06 -4.47
N GLU A 126 -12.36 3.17 -4.47
CA GLU A 126 -12.49 1.79 -3.99
C GLU A 126 -12.00 1.61 -2.54
N ALA A 127 -11.37 2.63 -1.95
CA ALA A 127 -11.04 2.64 -0.54
C ALA A 127 -12.35 2.59 0.27
N PRO A 128 -12.44 1.72 1.29
CA PRO A 128 -13.65 1.65 2.10
C PRO A 128 -13.87 3.02 2.77
N ASP A 129 -15.00 3.65 2.45
CA ASP A 129 -15.45 4.92 3.04
C ASP A 129 -15.39 4.80 4.58
N VAL A 130 -14.42 5.49 5.17
CA VAL A 130 -14.41 5.76 6.61
C VAL A 130 -15.32 6.96 6.86
N ASN A 131 -16.63 6.69 6.85
CA ASN A 131 -17.66 7.61 7.32
C ASN A 131 -17.93 7.38 8.81
#